data_AF-A0A2G5E1F0-F1
#
_entry.id   AF-A0A2G5E1F0-F1
#
_cell.length_a   1.000
_cell.length_b   1.000
_cell.length_c   1.000
_cell.angle_alpha   90.00
_cell.angle_beta   90.00
_cell.angle_gamma   90.00
#
_symmetry.space_group_name_H-M   'P 1'
#
loop_
_entity.id
_entity.type
_entity.pdbx_description
1 polymer ?
#
loop_
_entity_poly.entity_id
_entity_poly.type
_entity_poly.pdbx_seq_one_letter_code
_entity_poly.pdbx_strand_id
1 'polypeptide(L)'
;MATIKSLYSSAALLLVIIAIAAQTKTAQSQDCAATLTTLNTCAPYVLPGQSNVLPSPECCSALQNVEHGCLCNTLRIASRIPAACSLPALTCG
;
A
#
# COMPACT_ATOMS: atom_id res chain seq x y z
N MET A 1 21.34 -44.05 3.23
CA MET A 1 21.09 -42.95 4.20
C MET A 1 21.79 -41.63 3.84
N ALA A 2 22.53 -41.52 2.73
CA ALA A 2 23.19 -40.28 2.32
C ALA A 2 22.35 -39.37 1.40
N THR A 3 21.35 -39.93 0.72
CA THR A 3 20.48 -39.19 -0.23
C THR A 3 19.40 -38.37 0.47
N ILE A 4 18.89 -38.84 1.61
CA ILE A 4 17.81 -38.18 2.36
C ILE A 4 18.28 -36.82 2.93
N LYS A 5 19.51 -36.75 3.46
CA LYS A 5 20.08 -35.54 4.07
C LYS A 5 20.26 -34.38 3.06
N SER A 6 20.40 -34.70 1.77
CA SER A 6 20.55 -33.71 0.69
C SER A 6 19.22 -33.07 0.28
N LEU A 7 18.11 -33.84 0.26
CA LEU A 7 16.78 -33.29 -0.03
C LEU A 7 16.28 -32.35 1.08
N TYR A 8 16.51 -32.70 2.35
CA TYR A 8 16.18 -31.83 3.50
C TYR A 8 16.88 -30.47 3.42
N SER A 9 18.13 -30.44 2.93
CA SER A 9 18.88 -29.20 2.79
C SER A 9 18.32 -28.29 1.70
N SER A 10 17.79 -28.84 0.62
CA SER A 10 17.17 -28.02 -0.46
C SER A 10 15.78 -27.51 -0.08
N ALA A 11 14.95 -28.35 0.57
CA ALA A 11 13.60 -27.98 0.97
C ALA A 11 13.60 -26.95 2.11
N ALA A 12 14.50 -27.09 3.09
CA ALA A 12 14.65 -26.11 4.15
C ALA A 12 15.12 -24.75 3.61
N LEU A 13 16.04 -24.74 2.64
CA LEU A 13 16.51 -23.50 2.00
C LEU A 13 15.38 -22.79 1.24
N LEU A 14 14.56 -23.54 0.50
CA LEU A 14 13.39 -23.00 -0.19
C LEU A 14 12.36 -22.40 0.79
N LEU A 15 12.08 -23.07 1.91
CA LEU A 15 11.18 -22.55 2.95
C LEU A 15 11.71 -21.25 3.58
N VAL A 16 13.03 -21.15 3.81
CA VAL A 16 13.66 -19.91 4.30
C VAL A 16 13.52 -18.77 3.29
N ILE A 17 13.76 -19.02 2.00
CA ILE A 17 13.61 -18.01 0.94
C ILE A 17 12.15 -17.51 0.87
N ILE A 18 11.18 -18.43 0.92
CA ILE A 18 9.74 -18.09 0.91
C ILE A 18 9.38 -17.25 2.14
N ALA A 19 9.89 -17.61 3.33
CA ALA A 19 9.65 -16.85 4.56
C ALA A 19 10.18 -15.41 4.45
N ILE A 20 11.40 -15.21 3.94
CA ILE A 20 12.00 -13.87 3.76
C ILE A 20 11.19 -13.03 2.74
N ALA A 21 10.75 -13.65 1.65
CA ALA A 21 9.92 -13.00 0.64
C ALA A 21 8.52 -12.62 1.17
N ALA A 22 7.98 -13.36 2.14
CA ALA A 22 6.72 -13.00 2.80
C ALA A 22 6.90 -11.79 3.73
N GLN A 23 7.99 -11.73 4.48
CA GLN A 23 8.29 -10.67 5.45
C GLN A 23 8.47 -9.30 4.79
N THR A 24 9.10 -9.28 3.61
CA THR A 24 9.31 -8.04 2.83
C THR A 24 7.99 -7.44 2.35
N LYS A 25 7.04 -8.28 1.93
CA LYS A 25 5.71 -7.82 1.51
C LYS A 25 4.89 -7.25 2.68
N THR A 26 4.98 -7.86 3.87
CA THR A 26 4.26 -7.38 5.05
C THR A 26 4.86 -6.09 5.60
N ALA A 27 6.20 -5.98 5.65
CA ALA A 27 6.88 -4.76 6.08
C ALA A 27 6.52 -3.57 5.16
N GLN A 28 6.61 -3.78 3.84
CA GLN A 28 6.24 -2.74 2.86
C GLN A 28 4.75 -2.33 3.00
N SER A 29 3.85 -3.28 3.32
CA SER A 29 2.44 -2.96 3.55
C SER A 29 2.18 -2.19 4.85
N GLN A 30 2.96 -2.44 5.89
CA GLN A 30 2.88 -1.71 7.16
C GLN A 30 3.44 -0.29 7.03
N ASP A 31 4.57 -0.14 6.34
CA ASP A 31 5.14 1.17 5.99
C ASP A 31 4.18 1.98 5.12
N CYS A 32 3.49 1.33 4.19
CA CYS A 32 2.47 1.95 3.36
C CYS A 32 1.31 2.53 4.21
N ALA A 33 0.74 1.74 5.13
CA ALA A 33 -0.34 2.22 5.98
C ALA A 33 0.10 3.36 6.92
N ALA A 34 1.30 3.26 7.49
CA ALA A 34 1.86 4.29 8.36
C ALA A 34 2.09 5.61 7.61
N THR A 35 2.67 5.55 6.41
CA THR A 35 2.91 6.75 5.58
C THR A 35 1.63 7.35 5.02
N LEU A 36 0.63 6.55 4.64
CA LEU A 36 -0.69 7.04 4.21
C LEU A 36 -1.40 7.85 5.30
N THR A 37 -1.21 7.52 6.57
CA THR A 37 -1.81 8.26 7.69
C THR A 37 -1.32 9.71 7.74
N THR A 38 -0.10 9.98 7.26
CA THR A 38 0.45 11.34 7.18
C THR A 38 -0.30 12.24 6.19
N LEU A 39 -1.00 11.66 5.20
CA LEU A 39 -1.84 12.39 4.25
C LEU A 39 -3.11 12.97 4.89
N ASN A 40 -3.39 12.69 6.17
CA ASN A 40 -4.52 13.31 6.86
C ASN A 40 -4.40 14.85 6.90
N THR A 41 -3.19 15.41 6.80
CA THR A 41 -2.96 16.85 6.65
C THR A 41 -3.51 17.41 5.33
N CYS A 42 -3.72 16.56 4.33
CA CYS A 42 -4.30 16.91 3.04
C CYS A 42 -5.84 16.89 3.01
N ALA A 43 -6.50 16.42 4.08
CA ALA A 43 -7.96 16.31 4.17
C ALA A 43 -8.73 17.58 3.72
N PRO A 44 -8.39 18.81 4.17
CA PRO A 44 -9.13 20.00 3.76
C PRO A 44 -8.96 20.38 2.28
N TYR A 45 -8.05 19.75 1.53
CA TYR A 45 -7.83 20.05 0.11
C TYR A 45 -8.48 19.03 -0.83
N VAL A 46 -8.92 17.88 -0.30
CA VAL A 46 -9.54 16.78 -1.07
C VAL A 46 -11.05 16.67 -0.86
N LEU A 47 -11.62 17.54 -0.03
CA LEU A 47 -13.04 17.56 0.28
C LEU A 47 -13.76 18.62 -0.57
N PRO A 48 -14.98 18.32 -1.07
CA PRO A 48 -15.78 19.29 -1.81
C PRO A 48 -16.16 20.49 -0.92
N GLY A 49 -16.31 21.66 -1.54
CA GLY A 49 -16.72 22.90 -0.87
C GLY A 49 -15.58 23.73 -0.27
N GLN A 50 -14.33 23.33 -0.50
CA GLN A 50 -13.14 24.04 -0.01
C GLN A 50 -12.67 25.04 -1.07
N SER A 51 -12.47 26.29 -0.67
CA SER A 51 -12.11 27.40 -1.55
C SER A 51 -10.61 27.49 -1.85
N ASN A 52 -9.78 26.76 -1.10
CA ASN A 52 -8.32 26.79 -1.25
C ASN A 52 -7.88 25.61 -2.14
N VAL A 53 -7.66 25.89 -3.42
CA VAL A 53 -7.25 24.88 -4.42
C VAL A 53 -5.77 24.48 -4.25
N LEU A 54 -4.97 25.31 -3.59
CA LEU A 54 -3.54 25.06 -3.42
C LEU A 54 -3.28 24.35 -2.07
N PRO A 55 -2.70 23.13 -2.08
CA PRO A 55 -2.33 22.42 -0.86
C PRO A 55 -1.22 23.15 -0.10
N SER A 56 -1.21 22.98 1.23
CA SER A 56 -0.12 23.51 2.06
C SER A 56 1.20 22.76 1.80
N PRO A 57 2.36 23.38 2.08
CA PRO A 57 3.66 22.72 1.92
C PRO A 57 3.78 21.44 2.77
N GLU A 58 3.11 21.37 3.91
CA GLU A 58 3.06 20.19 4.78
C GLU A 58 2.33 19.04 4.11
N CYS A 59 1.19 19.29 3.45
CA CYS A 59 0.49 18.28 2.66
C CYS A 59 1.35 17.79 1.49
N CYS A 60 2.00 18.70 0.76
CA CYS A 60 2.91 18.33 -0.33
C CYS A 60 4.10 17.50 0.15
N SER A 61 4.69 17.86 1.30
CA SER A 61 5.79 17.12 1.90
C SER A 61 5.35 15.73 2.36
N ALA A 62 4.19 15.63 3.01
CA ALA A 62 3.60 14.34 3.38
C ALA A 62 3.39 13.45 2.15
N LEU A 63 2.85 14.02 1.06
CA LEU A 63 2.63 13.30 -0.20
C LEU A 63 3.92 12.79 -0.83
N GLN A 64 5.00 13.56 -0.78
CA GLN A 64 6.31 13.15 -1.30
C GLN A 64 6.94 12.00 -0.50
N ASN A 65 6.58 11.85 0.77
CA ASN A 65 7.10 10.79 1.64
C ASN A 65 6.36 9.45 1.48
N VAL A 66 5.23 9.42 0.77
CA VAL A 66 4.49 8.18 0.51
C VAL A 66 5.12 7.44 -0.67
N GLU A 67 5.35 6.13 -0.51
CA GLU A 67 5.84 5.28 -1.59
C GLU A 67 4.84 5.24 -2.75
N HIS A 68 5.32 5.48 -3.97
CA HIS A 68 4.46 5.70 -5.13
C HIS A 68 3.60 4.46 -5.49
N GLY A 69 4.17 3.25 -5.37
CA GLY A 69 3.48 1.98 -5.56
C GLY A 69 2.38 1.76 -4.53
N CYS A 70 2.66 2.03 -3.25
CA CYS A 70 1.68 2.05 -2.17
C CYS A 70 0.50 2.98 -2.47
N LEU A 71 0.78 4.23 -2.86
CA LEU A 71 -0.26 5.21 -3.19
C LEU A 71 -1.12 4.74 -4.37
N CYS A 72 -0.49 4.32 -5.47
CA CYS A 72 -1.19 3.83 -6.66
C CYS A 72 -2.05 2.59 -6.34
N ASN A 73 -1.50 1.65 -5.56
CA ASN A 73 -2.22 0.45 -5.16
C ASN A 73 -3.45 0.80 -4.31
N THR A 74 -3.31 1.75 -3.39
CA THR A 74 -4.39 2.22 -2.53
C THR A 74 -5.50 2.88 -3.34
N LEU A 75 -5.16 3.78 -4.26
CA LEU A 75 -6.15 4.43 -5.15
C LEU A 75 -6.88 3.41 -6.05
N ARG A 76 -6.16 2.42 -6.56
CA ARG A 76 -6.74 1.31 -7.34
C ARG A 76 -7.69 0.45 -6.52
N ILE A 77 -7.37 0.20 -5.24
CA ILE A 77 -8.27 -0.53 -4.33
C ILE A 77 -9.50 0.35 -4.05
N ALA A 78 -9.29 1.61 -3.66
CA ALA A 78 -10.35 2.55 -3.30
C ALA A 78 -11.39 2.72 -4.42
N SER A 79 -10.95 2.83 -5.68
CA SER A 79 -11.85 2.91 -6.84
C SER A 79 -12.69 1.65 -7.08
N ARG A 80 -12.28 0.49 -6.56
CA ARG A 80 -13.01 -0.78 -6.67
C ARG A 80 -13.92 -1.07 -5.47
N ILE A 81 -13.73 -0.39 -4.34
CA ILE A 81 -14.55 -0.57 -3.14
C ILE A 81 -16.05 -0.42 -3.43
N PRO A 82 -16.52 0.60 -4.18
CA PRO A 82 -17.94 0.74 -4.47
C PRO A 82 -18.53 -0.49 -5.14
N ALA A 83 -17.86 -1.02 -6.17
CA ALA A 83 -18.29 -2.23 -6.86
C ALA A 83 -18.26 -3.46 -5.94
N ALA A 84 -17.24 -3.60 -5.10
CA ALA A 84 -17.16 -4.68 -4.11
C ALA A 84 -18.28 -4.59 -3.06
N CYS A 85 -18.78 -3.40 -2.76
CA CYS A 85 -19.89 -3.15 -1.85
C CYS A 85 -21.27 -3.11 -2.54
N SER A 86 -21.38 -3.50 -3.82
CA SER A 86 -22.61 -3.42 -4.61
C SER A 86 -23.21 -2.00 -4.72
N LEU A 87 -22.36 -0.98 -4.63
CA LEU A 87 -22.74 0.42 -4.82
C LEU A 87 -22.63 0.80 -6.31
N PRO A 88 -23.38 1.83 -6.75
CA PRO A 88 -23.25 2.38 -8.10
C PRO A 88 -21.80 2.78 -8.41
N ALA A 89 -21.40 2.63 -9.68
CA ALA A 89 -20.07 3.02 -10.12
C ALA A 89 -19.85 4.53 -9.91
N LEU A 90 -18.73 4.89 -9.29
CA LEU A 90 -18.31 6.28 -9.19
C LEU A 90 -17.89 6.76 -10.57
N THR A 91 -18.56 7.80 -11.09
CA THR A 91 -18.16 8.49 -12.31
C THR A 91 -17.40 9.74 -11.89
N CYS A 92 -16.08 9.64 -11.79
CA CYS A 92 -15.22 10.79 -11.50
C CYS A 92 -14.99 11.53 -12.83
N GLY A 93 -15.42 12.79 -12.91
CA GLY A 93 -15.28 13.65 -14.09
C GLY A 93 -13.91 14.27 -14.24
#